data_AF-A0A1J6I4Z5-F1
#
_entry.id   AF-A0A1J6I4Z5-F1
#
_cell.length_a   1.000
_cell.length_b   1.000
_cell.length_c   1.000
_cell.angle_alpha   90.00
_cell.angle_beta   90.00
_cell.angle_gamma   90.00
#
_symmetry.space_group_name_H-M   'P 1'
#
loop_
_entity.id
_entity.type
_entity.pdbx_description
1 polymer ?
#
loop_
_entity_poly.entity_id
_entity_poly.type
_entity_poly.pdbx_seq_one_letter_code
_entity_poly.pdbx_strand_id
1 'polypeptide(L)'
;MAYAQNFLVAVFISFTFVSTSFSQSILGITPEILELLTINRHRKIPKDNNNALFCESWRFTVETNDAGFWALIPERCASFVQDYMNGDRYSSDCGAVADLSLAFANTVKVSNDGKDAWVFDIDETLLSNLPYYVTHGFG
;
A
#
# COMPACT_ATOMS: atom_id res chain seq x y z
N MET A 1 16.25 -1.78 64.35
CA MET A 1 15.17 -1.62 63.37
C MET A 1 15.51 -0.46 62.45
N ALA A 2 15.87 -0.75 61.19
CA ALA A 2 15.65 0.12 60.02
C ALA A 2 16.09 -0.68 58.79
N TYR A 3 15.13 -1.00 57.94
CA TYR A 3 15.24 -1.87 56.77
C TYR A 3 15.93 -1.09 55.63
N ALA A 4 16.99 -1.63 55.04
CA ALA A 4 17.58 -1.08 53.82
C ALA A 4 16.65 -1.44 52.64
N GLN A 5 16.01 -0.43 52.05
CA GLN A 5 15.04 -0.61 50.97
C GLN A 5 15.80 -0.67 49.64
N ASN A 6 16.02 -1.88 49.13
CA ASN A 6 16.57 -2.11 47.80
C ASN A 6 15.58 -1.60 46.75
N PHE A 7 15.92 -0.49 46.09
CA PHE A 7 15.16 0.03 44.96
C PHE A 7 15.58 -0.74 43.70
N LEU A 8 14.84 -1.80 43.36
CA LEU A 8 14.99 -2.49 42.08
C LEU A 8 14.37 -1.63 40.98
N VAL A 9 15.20 -0.87 40.26
CA VAL A 9 14.81 -0.21 39.02
C VAL A 9 14.72 -1.28 37.93
N ALA A 10 13.51 -1.78 37.67
CA ALA A 10 13.24 -2.65 36.54
C ALA A 10 13.31 -1.82 35.25
N VAL A 11 14.46 -1.88 34.55
CA VAL A 11 14.61 -1.31 33.21
C VAL A 11 13.87 -2.23 32.24
N PHE A 12 12.65 -1.85 31.87
CA PHE A 12 11.94 -2.49 30.76
C PHE A 12 12.61 -2.07 29.45
N ILE A 13 13.57 -2.88 28.98
CA ILE A 13 14.10 -2.75 27.62
C ILE A 13 13.04 -3.33 26.67
N SER A 14 12.12 -2.48 26.21
CA SER A 14 11.26 -2.82 25.08
C SER A 14 12.14 -2.94 23.83
N PHE A 15 12.56 -4.17 23.52
CA PHE A 15 13.07 -4.48 22.18
C PHE A 15 11.90 -4.31 21.22
N THR A 16 11.74 -3.10 20.67
CA THR A 16 10.97 -2.91 19.45
C THR A 16 11.73 -3.66 18.36
N PHE A 17 11.35 -4.91 18.12
CA PHE A 17 11.63 -5.55 16.85
C PHE A 17 10.92 -4.69 15.81
N VAL A 18 11.64 -3.73 15.23
CA VAL A 18 11.26 -3.16 13.95
C VAL A 18 11.44 -4.32 12.99
N SER A 19 10.36 -5.09 12.79
CA SER A 19 10.28 -6.02 11.69
C SER A 19 10.42 -5.17 10.43
N THR A 20 11.63 -5.06 9.90
CA THR A 20 11.85 -4.59 8.53
C THR A 20 11.41 -5.72 7.58
N SER A 21 10.17 -6.16 7.71
CA SER A 21 9.53 -7.06 6.77
C SER A 21 9.10 -6.20 5.58
N PHE A 22 10.08 -5.74 4.82
CA PHE A 22 9.79 -5.24 3.49
C PHE A 22 9.43 -6.44 2.63
N SER A 23 8.21 -6.45 2.08
CA SER A 23 7.84 -7.41 1.05
C SER A 23 8.75 -7.18 -0.15
N GLN A 24 9.84 -7.94 -0.26
CA GLN A 24 10.68 -7.94 -1.45
C GLN A 24 9.80 -8.37 -2.63
N SER A 25 9.74 -7.57 -3.68
CA SER A 25 9.03 -7.97 -4.89
C SER A 25 9.60 -9.28 -5.40
N ILE A 26 8.70 -10.25 -5.60
CA ILE A 26 9.04 -11.60 -6.06
C ILE A 26 9.66 -11.53 -7.47
N LEU A 27 9.34 -10.47 -8.22
CA LEU A 27 9.96 -10.11 -9.49
C LEU A 27 10.64 -8.75 -9.36
N GLY A 28 11.94 -8.72 -9.09
CA GLY A 28 12.72 -7.49 -9.18
C GLY A 28 12.84 -7.07 -10.66
N ILE A 29 12.21 -5.97 -11.06
CA ILE A 29 12.40 -5.40 -12.39
C ILE A 29 13.83 -4.83 -12.44
N THR A 30 14.75 -5.58 -13.03
CA THR A 30 16.13 -5.10 -13.28
C THR A 30 16.13 -4.08 -14.43
N PRO A 31 17.15 -3.21 -14.53
CA PRO A 31 17.31 -2.31 -15.67
C PRO A 31 17.27 -3.02 -17.03
N GLU A 32 17.72 -4.28 -17.09
CA GLU A 32 17.68 -5.13 -18.30
C GLU A 32 16.26 -5.58 -18.66
N ILE A 33 15.40 -5.87 -17.67
CA ILE A 33 13.98 -6.18 -17.92
C ILE A 33 13.26 -4.92 -18.44
N LEU A 34 13.60 -3.75 -17.90
CA LEU A 34 13.06 -2.47 -18.38
C LEU A 34 13.42 -2.22 -19.86
N GLU A 35 14.62 -2.63 -20.29
CA GLU A 35 15.08 -2.52 -21.67
C GLU A 35 14.38 -3.51 -22.62
N LEU A 36 14.03 -4.72 -22.14
CA LEU A 36 13.25 -5.68 -22.92
C LEU A 36 11.78 -5.26 -23.10
N LEU A 37 11.20 -4.62 -22.09
CA LEU A 37 9.83 -4.07 -22.15
C LEU A 37 9.72 -2.86 -23.08
N THR A 38 10.81 -2.09 -23.27
CA THR A 38 10.84 -0.97 -24.22
C THR A 38 10.97 -1.40 -25.67
N ILE A 39 11.65 -2.52 -25.98
CA ILE A 39 11.86 -3.01 -27.35
C ILE A 39 10.58 -3.55 -28.01
N ASN A 40 9.64 -4.11 -27.24
CA ASN A 40 8.40 -4.71 -27.79
C ASN A 40 7.29 -3.70 -28.17
N ARG A 41 7.53 -2.38 -28.10
CA ARG A 41 6.51 -1.33 -28.34
C ARG A 41 6.31 -0.92 -29.81
N HIS A 42 6.52 -1.82 -30.77
CA HIS A 42 6.25 -1.57 -32.20
C HIS A 42 4.76 -1.62 -32.60
N ARG A 43 3.83 -1.46 -31.66
CA ARG A 43 2.40 -1.25 -31.95
C ARG A 43 2.06 0.22 -31.71
N LYS A 44 1.73 0.97 -32.77
CA LYS A 44 1.25 2.35 -32.67
C LYS A 44 -0.11 2.37 -31.95
N ILE A 45 -0.06 2.46 -30.63
CA ILE A 45 -1.20 2.80 -29.79
C ILE A 45 -1.28 4.34 -29.79
N PRO A 46 -2.47 4.94 -30.00
CA PRO A 46 -2.68 6.38 -29.84
C PRO A 46 -2.04 6.91 -28.55
N LYS A 47 -1.39 8.07 -28.61
CA LYS A 47 -0.46 8.56 -27.57
C LYS A 47 -1.14 8.79 -26.21
N ASP A 48 -2.43 9.13 -26.23
CA ASP A 48 -3.32 9.22 -25.06
C ASP A 48 -3.62 7.84 -24.45
N ASN A 49 -4.00 6.88 -25.29
CA ASN A 49 -4.25 5.50 -24.91
C ASN A 49 -2.98 4.81 -24.36
N ASN A 50 -1.80 5.19 -24.84
CA ASN A 50 -0.53 4.61 -24.39
C ASN A 50 -0.14 5.02 -22.94
N ASN A 51 -0.52 6.22 -22.50
CA ASN A 51 -0.27 6.62 -21.11
C ASN A 51 -1.27 5.96 -20.17
N ALA A 52 -2.57 6.00 -20.48
CA ALA A 52 -3.58 5.34 -19.67
C ALA A 52 -3.31 3.83 -19.51
N LEU A 53 -3.00 3.12 -20.60
CA LEU A 53 -2.70 1.68 -20.55
C LEU A 53 -1.49 1.36 -19.68
N PHE A 54 -0.42 2.16 -19.80
CA PHE A 54 0.76 1.95 -18.97
C PHE A 54 0.48 2.27 -17.51
N CYS A 55 -0.24 3.36 -17.22
CA CYS A 55 -0.49 3.77 -15.84
C CYS A 55 -1.45 2.81 -15.13
N GLU A 56 -2.43 2.25 -15.84
CA GLU A 56 -3.22 1.12 -15.35
C GLU A 56 -2.36 -0.11 -15.08
N SER A 57 -1.48 -0.48 -16.01
CA SER A 57 -0.59 -1.63 -15.83
C SER A 57 0.37 -1.41 -14.67
N TRP A 58 0.91 -0.20 -14.53
CA TRP A 58 1.79 0.18 -13.43
C TRP A 58 1.05 0.15 -12.09
N ARG A 59 -0.15 0.74 -11.99
CA ARG A 59 -1.01 0.64 -10.80
C ARG A 59 -1.22 -0.82 -10.42
N PHE A 60 -1.61 -1.66 -11.38
CA PHE A 60 -1.79 -3.08 -11.13
C PHE A 60 -0.53 -3.75 -10.56
N THR A 61 0.65 -3.47 -11.13
CA THR A 61 1.91 -4.00 -10.58
C THR A 61 2.26 -3.47 -9.19
N VAL A 62 1.83 -2.26 -8.83
CA VAL A 62 1.97 -1.72 -7.46
C VAL A 62 1.06 -2.46 -6.49
N GLU A 63 -0.22 -2.63 -6.84
CA GLU A 63 -1.22 -3.33 -5.99
C GLU A 63 -0.88 -4.80 -5.77
N THR A 64 -0.21 -5.46 -6.74
CA THR A 64 0.24 -6.85 -6.59
C THR A 64 1.64 -6.98 -5.96
N ASN A 65 2.24 -5.86 -5.53
CA ASN A 65 3.60 -5.80 -4.97
C ASN A 65 4.69 -6.31 -5.94
N ASP A 66 4.45 -6.26 -7.25
CA ASP A 66 5.39 -6.65 -8.30
C ASP A 66 6.28 -5.48 -8.74
N ALA A 67 5.89 -4.23 -8.47
CA ALA A 67 6.60 -3.03 -8.92
C ALA A 67 7.94 -2.77 -8.20
N GLY A 68 8.23 -3.44 -7.08
CA GLY A 68 9.40 -3.12 -6.26
C GLY A 68 9.19 -1.92 -5.36
N PHE A 69 10.29 -1.44 -4.81
CA PHE A 69 10.33 -0.15 -4.14
C PHE A 69 10.22 0.98 -5.17
N TRP A 70 9.30 1.90 -4.94
CA TRP A 70 9.16 3.14 -5.72
C TRP A 70 8.97 4.30 -4.74
N ALA A 71 9.67 5.42 -5.01
CA ALA A 71 9.63 6.60 -4.15
C ALA A 71 8.61 7.65 -4.63
N LEU A 72 8.31 7.65 -5.93
CA LEU A 72 7.41 8.60 -6.59
C LEU A 72 6.66 7.87 -7.70
N ILE A 73 5.47 8.38 -8.02
CA ILE A 73 4.72 7.92 -9.19
C ILE A 73 5.49 8.28 -10.47
N PRO A 74 5.37 7.49 -11.56
CA PRO A 74 5.87 7.92 -12.86
C PRO A 74 5.22 9.24 -13.27
N GLU A 75 6.00 10.26 -13.66
CA GLU A 75 5.49 11.59 -14.02
C GLU A 75 4.36 11.54 -15.06
N ARG A 76 4.48 10.62 -16.03
CA ARG A 76 3.46 10.34 -17.07
C ARG A 76 2.10 9.86 -16.53
N CYS A 77 2.03 9.48 -15.26
CA CYS A 77 0.84 8.93 -14.59
C CYS A 77 0.20 9.89 -13.60
N ALA A 78 0.71 11.11 -13.39
CA ALA A 78 0.12 12.07 -12.47
C ALA A 78 -1.36 12.36 -12.79
N SER A 79 -1.70 12.62 -14.06
CA SER A 79 -3.10 12.82 -14.47
C SER A 79 -3.94 11.56 -14.30
N PHE A 80 -3.36 10.38 -14.53
CA PHE A 80 -4.06 9.11 -14.32
C PHE A 80 -4.40 8.90 -12.84
N VAL A 81 -3.46 9.17 -11.93
CA VAL A 81 -3.71 9.06 -10.48
C VAL A 81 -4.75 10.09 -10.05
N GLN A 82 -4.67 11.32 -10.56
CA GLN A 82 -5.71 12.33 -10.33
C GLN A 82 -7.10 11.83 -10.73
N ASP A 83 -7.25 11.28 -11.94
CA ASP A 83 -8.52 10.78 -12.44
C ASP A 83 -9.01 9.57 -11.64
N TYR A 84 -8.10 8.67 -11.26
CA TYR A 84 -8.40 7.49 -10.45
C TYR A 84 -8.91 7.85 -9.05
N MET A 85 -8.22 8.78 -8.36
CA MET A 85 -8.52 9.17 -6.98
C MET A 85 -9.77 10.06 -6.87
N ASN A 86 -10.04 10.91 -7.87
CA ASN A 86 -11.20 11.81 -7.87
C ASN A 86 -12.43 11.23 -8.59
N GLY A 87 -12.25 10.19 -9.39
CA GLY A 87 -13.34 9.49 -10.06
C GLY A 87 -13.96 8.40 -9.18
N ASP A 88 -14.90 7.66 -9.76
CA ASP A 88 -15.64 6.60 -9.04
C ASP A 88 -14.78 5.36 -8.75
N ARG A 89 -13.64 5.22 -9.43
CA ARG A 89 -12.90 3.96 -9.45
C ARG A 89 -12.23 3.64 -8.13
N TYR A 90 -11.55 4.61 -7.50
CA TYR A 90 -10.96 4.41 -6.17
C TYR A 90 -12.04 4.01 -5.14
N SER A 91 -13.16 4.72 -5.12
CA SER A 91 -14.28 4.39 -4.21
C SER A 91 -14.88 3.01 -4.49
N SER A 92 -14.99 2.61 -5.76
CA SER A 92 -15.47 1.28 -6.16
C SER A 92 -14.52 0.18 -5.70
N ASP A 93 -13.21 0.37 -5.89
CA ASP A 93 -12.18 -0.59 -5.49
C ASP A 93 -12.16 -0.73 -3.95
N CYS A 94 -12.23 0.38 -3.20
CA CYS A 94 -12.36 0.38 -1.73
C CYS A 94 -13.64 -0.35 -1.26
N GLY A 95 -14.78 -0.08 -1.90
CA GLY A 95 -16.05 -0.73 -1.57
C GLY A 95 -15.98 -2.24 -1.73
N ALA A 96 -15.38 -2.72 -2.83
CA ALA A 96 -15.20 -4.16 -3.06
C ALA A 96 -14.35 -4.84 -1.97
N VAL A 97 -13.24 -4.22 -1.55
CA VAL A 97 -12.39 -4.75 -0.47
C VAL A 97 -13.12 -4.73 0.87
N ALA A 98 -13.86 -3.67 1.16
CA ALA A 98 -14.65 -3.56 2.40
C ALA A 98 -15.76 -4.62 2.46
N ASP A 99 -16.48 -4.84 1.36
CA ASP A 99 -17.55 -5.85 1.28
C ASP A 99 -17.00 -7.26 1.45
N LEU A 100 -15.89 -7.59 0.78
CA LEU A 100 -15.21 -8.89 0.93
C LEU A 100 -14.68 -9.08 2.36
N SER A 101 -14.11 -8.04 2.96
CA SER A 101 -13.63 -8.07 4.35
C SER A 101 -14.78 -8.31 5.32
N LEU A 102 -15.90 -7.59 5.17
CA LEU A 102 -17.09 -7.77 5.99
C LEU A 102 -17.70 -9.18 5.81
N ALA A 103 -17.77 -9.67 4.58
CA ALA A 103 -18.24 -11.02 4.30
C ALA A 103 -17.37 -12.06 5.02
N PHE A 104 -16.04 -11.92 5.00
CA PHE A 104 -15.13 -12.76 5.77
C PHE A 104 -15.36 -12.62 7.28
N ALA A 105 -15.49 -11.40 7.79
CA ALA A 105 -15.73 -11.12 9.22
C ALA A 105 -16.90 -11.93 9.77
N ASN A 106 -18.01 -11.96 9.02
CA ASN A 106 -19.23 -12.67 9.40
C ASN A 106 -19.08 -14.21 9.44
N THR A 107 -18.00 -14.76 8.87
CA THR A 107 -17.70 -16.21 8.92
C THR A 107 -16.84 -16.59 10.12
N VAL A 108 -16.17 -15.62 10.75
CA VAL A 108 -15.25 -15.87 11.86
C VAL A 108 -16.03 -16.17 13.13
N LYS A 109 -15.70 -17.30 13.77
CA LYS A 109 -16.25 -17.67 15.08
C LYS A 109 -15.47 -16.94 16.18
N VAL A 110 -16.01 -15.81 16.63
CA VAL A 110 -15.47 -15.04 17.76
C VAL A 110 -15.60 -15.85 19.05
N SER A 111 -14.54 -15.88 19.85
CA SER A 111 -14.50 -16.56 21.14
C SER A 111 -14.96 -15.63 22.27
N ASN A 112 -15.54 -16.20 23.33
CA ASN A 112 -16.02 -15.42 24.48
C ASN A 112 -14.90 -15.04 25.47
N ASP A 113 -13.64 -15.02 25.04
CA ASP A 113 -12.49 -14.69 25.91
C ASP A 113 -12.06 -13.21 25.82
N GLY A 114 -12.67 -12.45 24.91
CA GLY A 114 -12.43 -11.02 24.72
C GLY A 114 -11.10 -10.69 24.01
N LYS A 115 -10.48 -11.65 23.32
CA LYS A 115 -9.16 -11.46 22.69
C LYS A 115 -9.21 -11.39 21.16
N ASP A 116 -10.37 -11.59 20.56
CA ASP A 116 -10.54 -11.43 19.11
C ASP A 116 -10.42 -9.95 18.72
N ALA A 117 -9.62 -9.67 17.69
CA ALA A 117 -9.32 -8.32 17.25
C ALA A 117 -9.29 -8.22 15.73
N TRP A 118 -9.65 -7.04 15.23
CA TRP A 118 -9.44 -6.62 13.85
C TRP A 118 -8.47 -5.45 13.85
N VAL A 119 -7.36 -5.59 13.13
CA VAL A 119 -6.34 -4.55 13.05
C VAL A 119 -6.56 -3.75 11.79
N PHE A 120 -6.61 -2.42 11.93
CA PHE A 120 -6.69 -1.47 10.83
C PHE A 120 -5.44 -0.60 10.86
N ASP A 121 -4.90 -0.34 9.67
CA ASP A 121 -3.99 0.79 9.48
C ASP A 121 -4.78 2.11 9.49
N ILE A 122 -4.09 3.24 9.62
CA ILE A 122 -4.70 4.57 9.70
C ILE A 122 -4.66 5.25 8.34
N ASP A 123 -3.46 5.60 7.89
CA ASP A 123 -3.24 6.37 6.67
C ASP A 123 -3.58 5.52 5.43
N GLU A 124 -4.30 6.12 4.49
CA GLU A 124 -4.80 5.48 3.26
C GLU A 124 -5.72 4.27 3.47
N THR A 125 -6.11 3.99 4.73
CA THR A 125 -7.00 2.88 5.13
C THR A 125 -8.26 3.38 5.83
N LEU A 126 -8.11 4.08 6.96
CA LEU A 126 -9.22 4.70 7.69
C LEU A 126 -9.34 6.20 7.40
N LEU A 127 -8.20 6.85 7.17
CA LEU A 127 -8.09 8.28 6.87
C LEU A 127 -7.40 8.46 5.51
N SER A 128 -7.82 9.46 4.75
CA SER A 128 -7.24 9.76 3.44
C SER A 128 -6.32 10.96 3.52
N ASN A 129 -5.07 10.80 3.07
CA ASN A 129 -4.14 11.90 2.82
C ASN A 129 -4.31 12.53 1.43
N LEU A 130 -5.38 12.20 0.70
CA LEU A 130 -5.66 12.77 -0.62
C LEU A 130 -5.60 14.32 -0.64
N PRO A 131 -6.13 15.07 0.36
CA PRO A 131 -6.01 16.53 0.36
C PRO A 131 -4.56 17.02 0.32
N TYR A 132 -3.65 16.30 0.98
CA TYR A 132 -2.21 16.60 0.91
C TYR A 132 -1.69 16.29 -0.51
N TYR A 133 -1.96 15.11 -1.05
CA TYR A 133 -1.44 14.74 -2.38
C TYR A 133 -1.99 15.60 -3.53
N VAL A 134 -3.21 16.12 -3.42
CA VAL A 134 -3.77 17.07 -4.40
C VAL A 134 -2.89 18.31 -4.57
N THR A 135 -2.31 18.84 -3.48
CA THR A 135 -1.41 20.00 -3.54
C THR A 135 0.05 19.64 -3.84
N HIS A 136 0.37 18.35 -3.96
CA HIS A 136 1.71 17.83 -4.21
C HIS A 136 1.78 17.00 -5.51
N GLY A 137 0.84 17.19 -6.44
CA GLY A 137 0.91 16.57 -7.77
C GLY A 137 0.47 15.11 -7.83
N PHE A 138 -0.31 14.64 -6.84
CA PHE A 138 -0.82 13.27 -6.71
C PHE A 138 0.23 12.18 -6.47
N GLY A 139 1.46 12.56 -6.09
CA GLY A 139 2.54 11.65 -5.74
C GLY A 139 3.84 12.38 -5.49
#